data_AF-A0A453RC06-F1
#
_entry.id   AF-A0A453RC06-F1
#
_cell.length_a   1.000
_cell.length_b   1.000
_cell.length_c   1.000
_cell.angle_alpha   90.00
_cell.angle_beta   90.00
_cell.angle_gamma   90.00
#
_symmetry.space_group_name_H-M   'P 1'
#
loop_
_entity.id
_entity.type
_entity.pdbx_description
1 polymer ?
#
loop_
_entity_poly.entity_id
_entity_poly.type
_entity_poly.pdbx_seq_one_letter_code
_entity_poly.pdbx_strand_id
1 'polypeptide(L)'
;DRKYVTIKSRVLHPEFRGRMVSAFLSHLFSEIADYSFTANMETELDNVSAGSTEWKGLLTDYWERFSKYCTDASQWDVRKVERMLEEKFLPILFPDLDTDSRVCPSCSEGTLRFKVSRYGEGYFIGCDRHPKCKYIARTLSDEDDENETSEETPKSFEPRLLGVKPDTNEKVFLKQGPYGYYIQVGEDRKGASQKRAPISEVKDINSITIEDAIELLQYPKVLGKHPDDEHPVLMTHSKAGFSIRHRRSLAPVPKTHDPKKVTLERALKYLTGKNVKKFGRPKGKTNKNAEPIEWH
;
A
#
# COMPACT_ATOMS: atom_id res chain seq x y z
N ASP A 1 -8.24 -14.31 10.15
CA ASP A 1 -8.78 -14.70 8.85
C ASP A 1 -7.70 -14.74 7.79
N ARG A 2 -7.78 -15.70 6.86
CA ARG A 2 -6.76 -15.92 5.81
C ARG A 2 -6.97 -15.08 4.53
N LYS A 3 -8.04 -14.28 4.44
CA LYS A 3 -8.33 -13.38 3.31
C LYS A 3 -8.35 -14.13 1.95
N TYR A 4 -9.19 -15.17 1.88
CA TYR A 4 -9.44 -15.90 0.64
C TYR A 4 -10.86 -15.70 0.13
N VAL A 5 -11.78 -15.42 1.04
CA VAL A 5 -13.21 -15.27 0.77
C VAL A 5 -13.74 -14.19 1.72
N THR A 6 -14.61 -13.33 1.20
CA THR A 6 -15.41 -12.39 2.00
C THR A 6 -16.86 -12.81 2.03
N ILE A 7 -17.56 -12.52 3.13
CA ILE A 7 -19.01 -12.70 3.22
C ILE A 7 -19.66 -11.32 3.05
N LYS A 8 -20.41 -11.14 1.96
CA LYS A 8 -21.24 -9.95 1.73
C LYS A 8 -22.68 -10.41 1.58
N SER A 9 -23.61 -9.83 2.33
CA SER A 9 -25.04 -10.17 2.25
C SER A 9 -25.34 -11.68 2.37
N ARG A 10 -24.61 -12.40 3.24
CA ARG A 10 -24.66 -13.87 3.42
C ARG A 10 -24.25 -14.70 2.20
N VAL A 11 -23.62 -14.09 1.20
CA VAL A 11 -23.03 -14.75 0.03
C VAL A 11 -21.50 -14.73 0.18
N LEU A 12 -20.86 -15.84 -0.20
CA LEU A 12 -19.41 -15.98 -0.21
C LEU A 12 -18.86 -15.45 -1.54
N HIS A 13 -18.00 -14.44 -1.47
CA HIS A 13 -17.30 -13.88 -2.62
C HIS A 13 -15.81 -14.25 -2.56
N PRO A 14 -15.28 -14.96 -3.56
CA PRO A 14 -13.86 -15.31 -3.59
C PRO A 14 -13.02 -14.05 -3.84
N GLU A 15 -12.13 -13.75 -2.90
CA GLU A 15 -11.15 -12.66 -3.04
C GLU A 15 -10.13 -13.00 -4.13
N PHE A 16 -9.51 -11.97 -4.71
CA PHE A 16 -8.47 -12.12 -5.72
C PHE A 16 -7.35 -13.05 -5.24
N ARG A 17 -6.90 -12.88 -3.98
CA ARG A 17 -5.90 -13.77 -3.35
C ARG A 17 -6.36 -15.23 -3.32
N GLY A 18 -7.63 -15.49 -3.00
CA GLY A 18 -8.21 -16.82 -3.01
C GLY A 18 -8.17 -17.47 -4.39
N ARG A 19 -8.53 -16.70 -5.44
CA ARG A 19 -8.46 -17.15 -6.83
C ARG A 19 -7.04 -17.49 -7.25
N MET A 20 -6.06 -16.65 -6.91
CA MET A 20 -4.64 -16.88 -7.26
C MET A 20 -4.07 -18.13 -6.57
N VAL A 21 -4.32 -18.29 -5.27
CA VAL A 21 -3.85 -19.47 -4.53
C VAL A 21 -4.52 -20.74 -5.02
N SER A 22 -5.83 -20.71 -5.26
CA SER A 22 -6.57 -21.84 -5.82
C SER A 22 -5.98 -22.23 -7.18
N ALA A 23 -5.76 -21.26 -8.07
CA ALA A 23 -5.15 -21.51 -9.37
C ALA A 23 -3.75 -22.12 -9.29
N PHE A 24 -2.93 -21.66 -8.35
CA PHE A 24 -1.60 -22.20 -8.09
C PHE A 24 -1.66 -23.66 -7.59
N LEU A 25 -2.52 -23.94 -6.61
CA LEU A 25 -2.68 -25.28 -6.05
C LEU A 25 -3.25 -26.27 -7.08
N SER A 26 -4.26 -25.87 -7.85
CA SER A 26 -4.81 -26.74 -8.91
C SER A 26 -3.80 -27.06 -10.01
N HIS A 27 -2.78 -26.22 -10.23
CA HIS A 27 -1.75 -26.46 -11.23
C HIS A 27 -0.61 -27.34 -10.72
N LEU A 28 -0.10 -27.06 -9.51
CA LEU A 28 1.09 -27.75 -8.96
C LEU A 28 0.77 -28.92 -8.04
N PHE A 29 -0.42 -28.94 -7.46
CA PHE A 29 -0.89 -29.94 -6.50
C PHE A 29 -2.24 -30.49 -6.97
N SER A 30 -2.31 -30.88 -8.24
CA SER A 30 -3.56 -31.25 -8.91
C SER A 30 -4.32 -32.37 -8.21
N GLU A 31 -3.63 -33.41 -7.73
CA GLU A 31 -4.23 -34.51 -6.94
C GLU A 31 -4.83 -33.99 -5.63
N ILE A 32 -4.09 -33.18 -4.87
CA ILE A 32 -4.54 -32.70 -3.55
C ILE A 32 -5.66 -31.65 -3.67
N ALA A 33 -5.65 -30.87 -4.76
CA ALA A 33 -6.68 -29.90 -5.06
C ALA A 33 -7.94 -30.51 -5.69
N ASP A 34 -7.94 -31.82 -5.99
CA ASP A 34 -9.08 -32.50 -6.58
C ASP A 34 -10.12 -32.89 -5.52
N TYR A 35 -11.39 -32.82 -5.92
CA TYR A 35 -12.51 -33.15 -5.03
C TYR A 35 -12.52 -34.64 -4.66
N SER A 36 -12.15 -35.52 -5.58
CA SER A 36 -12.18 -36.97 -5.32
C SER A 36 -11.09 -37.39 -4.33
N PHE A 37 -9.94 -36.72 -4.35
CA PHE A 37 -8.86 -36.96 -3.39
C PHE A 37 -9.34 -36.76 -1.95
N THR A 38 -10.02 -35.65 -1.69
CA THR A 38 -10.52 -35.33 -0.34
C THR A 38 -11.53 -36.38 0.13
N ALA A 39 -12.47 -36.79 -0.75
CA ALA A 39 -13.45 -37.82 -0.43
C ALA A 39 -12.80 -39.19 -0.13
N ASN A 40 -11.81 -39.58 -0.94
CA ASN A 40 -11.09 -40.83 -0.74
C ASN A 40 -10.26 -40.80 0.56
N MET A 41 -9.62 -39.67 0.88
CA MET A 41 -8.86 -39.52 2.12
C MET A 41 -9.73 -39.68 3.36
N GLU A 42 -10.93 -39.08 3.40
CA GLU A 42 -11.87 -39.27 4.50
C GLU A 42 -12.26 -40.75 4.65
N THR A 43 -12.50 -41.46 3.54
CA THR A 43 -12.81 -42.90 3.57
C THR A 43 -11.64 -43.72 4.14
N GLU A 44 -10.41 -43.39 3.77
CA GLU A 44 -9.22 -44.06 4.33
C GLU A 44 -9.05 -43.78 5.83
N LEU A 45 -9.36 -42.57 6.30
CA LEU A 45 -9.34 -42.23 7.72
C LEU A 45 -10.44 -42.99 8.50
N ASP A 46 -11.61 -43.19 7.90
CA ASP A 46 -12.66 -44.04 8.47
C ASP A 46 -12.22 -45.51 8.58
N ASN A 47 -11.55 -46.04 7.55
CA ASN A 47 -11.00 -47.40 7.57
C ASN A 47 -9.97 -47.59 8.70
N VAL A 48 -9.11 -46.59 8.92
CA VAL A 48 -8.15 -46.58 10.04
C VAL A 48 -8.89 -46.57 11.38
N SER A 49 -9.93 -45.73 11.50
CA SER A 49 -10.74 -45.62 12.72
C SER A 49 -11.50 -46.92 13.03
N ALA A 50 -11.95 -47.63 11.99
CA ALA A 50 -12.57 -48.95 12.07
C ALA A 50 -11.56 -50.10 12.33
N GLY A 51 -10.26 -49.82 12.31
CA GLY A 51 -9.19 -50.80 12.50
C GLY A 51 -8.91 -51.68 11.27
N SER A 52 -9.42 -51.32 10.10
CA SER A 52 -9.25 -52.07 8.85
C SER A 52 -7.90 -51.79 8.17
N THR A 53 -7.28 -50.64 8.45
CA THR A 53 -5.98 -50.21 7.90
C THR A 53 -5.07 -49.64 8.99
N GLU A 54 -3.75 -49.78 8.81
CA GLU A 54 -2.76 -49.19 9.72
C GLU A 54 -2.51 -47.72 9.38
N TRP A 55 -2.71 -46.83 10.36
CA TRP A 55 -2.54 -45.38 10.18
C TRP A 55 -1.14 -44.97 9.71
N LYS A 56 -0.09 -45.69 10.12
CA LYS A 56 1.29 -45.41 9.72
C LYS A 56 1.52 -45.69 8.24
N GLY A 57 0.92 -46.75 7.71
CA GLY A 57 0.96 -47.07 6.28
C GLY A 57 0.31 -45.96 5.47
N LEU A 58 -0.92 -45.58 5.83
CA LEU A 58 -1.64 -44.47 5.19
C LEU A 58 -0.84 -43.16 5.17
N LEU A 59 -0.24 -42.78 6.30
CA LEU A 59 0.57 -41.56 6.37
C LEU A 59 1.84 -41.64 5.53
N THR A 60 2.49 -42.80 5.48
CA THR A 60 3.69 -43.01 4.68
C THR A 60 3.36 -42.86 3.19
N ASP A 61 2.30 -43.53 2.73
CA ASP A 61 1.83 -43.48 1.34
C ASP A 61 1.37 -42.08 0.93
N TYR A 62 0.71 -41.34 1.83
CA TYR A 62 0.37 -39.94 1.60
C TYR A 62 1.62 -39.08 1.51
N TRP A 63 2.55 -39.19 2.46
CA TRP A 63 3.75 -38.36 2.51
C TRP A 63 4.67 -38.58 1.32
N GLU A 64 4.84 -39.82 0.86
CA GLU A 64 5.65 -40.13 -0.33
C GLU A 64 5.09 -39.46 -1.59
N ARG A 65 3.77 -39.38 -1.75
CA ARG A 65 3.14 -38.64 -2.86
C ARG A 65 3.24 -37.14 -2.67
N PHE A 66 2.89 -36.63 -1.49
CA PHE A 66 2.88 -35.20 -1.19
C PHE A 66 4.29 -34.57 -1.29
N SER A 67 5.31 -35.28 -0.82
CA SER A 67 6.70 -34.82 -0.88
C SER A 67 7.24 -34.69 -2.31
N LYS A 68 6.77 -35.52 -3.25
CA LYS A 68 7.08 -35.37 -4.69
C LYS A 68 6.54 -34.05 -5.22
N TYR A 69 5.26 -33.74 -4.97
CA TYR A 69 4.69 -32.43 -5.34
C TYR A 69 5.45 -31.26 -4.70
N CYS A 70 5.85 -31.38 -3.43
CA CYS A 70 6.66 -30.34 -2.78
C CYS A 70 8.03 -30.16 -3.46
N THR A 71 8.66 -31.27 -3.86
CA THR A 71 9.94 -31.26 -4.57
C THR A 71 9.77 -30.60 -5.94
N ASP A 72 8.72 -30.94 -6.67
CA ASP A 72 8.42 -30.35 -7.98
C ASP A 72 8.11 -28.85 -7.86
N ALA A 73 7.26 -28.48 -6.89
CA ALA A 73 6.92 -27.08 -6.61
C ALA A 73 8.15 -26.26 -6.18
N SER A 74 9.14 -26.87 -5.50
CA SER A 74 10.37 -26.17 -5.13
C SER A 74 11.23 -25.72 -6.32
N GLN A 75 11.05 -26.35 -7.50
CA GLN A 75 11.74 -25.97 -8.74
C GLN A 75 11.10 -24.75 -9.44
N TRP A 76 9.97 -24.26 -8.91
CA TRP A 76 9.27 -23.11 -9.44
C TRP A 76 9.78 -21.80 -8.84
N ASP A 77 10.45 -21.01 -9.66
CA ASP A 77 10.79 -19.64 -9.31
C ASP A 77 9.55 -18.75 -9.36
N VAL A 78 9.57 -17.65 -8.59
CA VAL A 78 8.51 -16.64 -8.56
C VAL A 78 8.12 -16.17 -9.97
N ARG A 79 9.10 -16.02 -10.89
CA ARG A 79 8.85 -15.60 -12.28
C ARG A 79 8.07 -16.64 -13.10
N LYS A 80 8.27 -17.93 -12.83
CA LYS A 80 7.51 -19.00 -13.50
C LYS A 80 6.07 -18.99 -13.00
N VAL A 81 5.89 -18.81 -11.69
CA VAL A 81 4.57 -18.69 -11.07
C VAL A 81 3.82 -17.45 -11.60
N GLU A 82 4.49 -16.30 -11.66
CA GLU A 82 3.93 -15.07 -12.24
C GLU A 82 3.44 -15.27 -13.67
N ARG A 83 4.23 -15.95 -14.50
CA ARG A 83 3.87 -16.23 -15.90
C ARG A 83 2.66 -17.17 -16.01
N MET A 84 2.66 -18.26 -15.23
CA MET A 84 1.54 -19.20 -15.22
C MET A 84 0.24 -18.52 -14.78
N LEU A 85 0.30 -17.67 -13.74
CA LEU A 85 -0.86 -16.91 -13.31
C LEU A 85 -1.27 -15.84 -14.33
N GLU A 86 -0.30 -15.17 -14.97
CA GLU A 86 -0.57 -14.19 -16.04
C GLU A 86 -1.31 -14.83 -17.21
N GLU A 87 -0.87 -16.01 -17.65
CA GLU A 87 -1.51 -16.76 -18.75
C GLU A 87 -2.93 -17.19 -18.39
N LYS A 88 -3.12 -17.73 -17.17
CA LYS A 88 -4.43 -18.21 -16.71
C LYS A 88 -5.45 -17.09 -16.50
N PHE A 89 -5.00 -15.94 -16.04
CA PHE A 89 -5.87 -14.79 -15.75
C PHE A 89 -5.73 -13.68 -16.79
N LEU A 90 -5.18 -13.96 -17.98
CA LEU A 90 -4.91 -12.96 -19.01
C LEU A 90 -6.12 -12.06 -19.33
N PRO A 91 -7.34 -12.60 -19.54
CA PRO A 91 -8.52 -11.77 -19.86
C PRO A 91 -8.93 -10.84 -18.72
N ILE A 92 -8.69 -11.25 -17.47
CA ILE A 92 -9.07 -10.48 -16.26
C ILE A 92 -7.99 -9.44 -15.93
N LEU A 93 -6.72 -9.82 -16.10
CA LEU A 93 -5.59 -8.94 -15.80
C LEU A 93 -5.43 -7.84 -16.84
N PHE A 94 -5.82 -8.12 -18.08
CA PHE A 94 -5.66 -7.20 -19.20
C PHE A 94 -6.89 -7.23 -20.13
N PRO A 95 -8.04 -6.68 -19.68
CA PRO A 95 -9.28 -6.71 -20.43
C PRO A 95 -9.24 -5.88 -21.73
N ASP A 96 -8.45 -4.80 -21.77
CA ASP A 96 -8.41 -3.83 -22.88
C ASP A 96 -7.36 -4.14 -23.97
N LEU A 97 -6.98 -5.41 -24.16
CA LEU A 97 -5.88 -5.75 -25.07
C LEU A 97 -6.33 -6.02 -26.51
N ASP A 98 -6.04 -5.05 -27.39
CA ASP A 98 -5.37 -5.36 -28.64
C ASP A 98 -3.91 -5.72 -28.32
N THR A 99 -3.51 -6.93 -28.70
CA THR A 99 -2.33 -7.70 -28.26
C THR A 99 -0.96 -6.98 -28.21
N ASP A 100 -0.83 -5.80 -28.83
CA ASP A 100 0.44 -5.08 -29.03
C ASP A 100 0.72 -3.91 -28.07
N SER A 101 -0.25 -3.43 -27.28
CA SER A 101 -0.05 -2.21 -26.45
C SER A 101 0.26 -2.49 -24.96
N ARG A 102 0.98 -3.59 -24.65
CA ARG A 102 1.53 -3.78 -23.28
C ARG A 102 2.80 -2.98 -23.02
N VAL A 103 3.08 -1.96 -23.83
CA VAL A 103 4.27 -1.14 -23.71
C VAL A 103 4.16 -0.25 -22.47
N CYS A 104 5.22 -0.23 -21.66
CA CYS A 104 5.30 0.58 -20.46
C CYS A 104 5.34 2.08 -20.84
N PRO A 105 4.39 2.91 -20.38
CA PRO A 105 4.33 4.34 -20.73
C PRO A 105 5.47 5.16 -20.09
N SER A 106 6.12 4.64 -19.05
CA SER A 106 7.20 5.35 -18.37
C SER A 106 8.56 5.21 -19.05
N CYS A 107 8.80 4.11 -19.77
CA CYS A 107 10.10 3.87 -20.40
C CYS A 107 10.01 3.51 -21.88
N SER A 108 8.82 3.32 -22.42
CA SER A 108 8.50 3.00 -23.83
C SER A 108 9.17 1.77 -24.43
N GLU A 109 10.03 1.10 -23.67
CA GLU A 109 10.81 -0.06 -24.13
C GLU A 109 10.51 -1.35 -23.34
N GLY A 110 9.86 -1.26 -22.19
CA GLY A 110 9.53 -2.41 -21.33
C GLY A 110 8.08 -2.85 -21.50
N THR A 111 7.76 -4.07 -21.08
CA THR A 111 6.39 -4.61 -21.14
C THR A 111 5.78 -4.67 -19.75
N LEU A 112 4.48 -4.33 -19.65
CA LEU A 112 3.70 -4.50 -18.43
C LEU A 112 3.41 -5.98 -18.19
N ARG A 113 3.77 -6.46 -17.00
CA ARG A 113 3.62 -7.86 -16.57
C ARG A 113 3.00 -7.93 -15.19
N PHE A 114 2.31 -9.04 -14.95
CA PHE A 114 1.80 -9.37 -13.62
C PHE A 114 2.97 -9.69 -12.67
N LYS A 115 2.92 -9.14 -11.46
CA LYS A 115 3.96 -9.31 -10.44
C LYS A 115 3.37 -9.54 -9.06
N VAL A 116 4.05 -10.38 -8.28
CA VAL A 116 3.73 -10.62 -6.87
C VAL A 116 4.62 -9.72 -6.01
N SER A 117 4.02 -9.09 -4.99
CA SER A 117 4.75 -8.29 -4.01
C SER A 117 5.80 -9.12 -3.30
N ARG A 118 7.01 -8.55 -3.12
CA ARG A 118 8.12 -9.19 -2.40
C ARG A 118 7.79 -9.55 -0.96
N TYR A 119 6.80 -8.87 -0.37
CA TYR A 119 6.36 -9.10 1.01
C TYR A 119 5.23 -10.12 1.10
N GLY A 120 4.84 -10.75 -0.02
CA GLY A 120 3.77 -11.75 -0.07
C GLY A 120 2.36 -11.18 0.08
N GLU A 121 2.22 -9.88 0.31
CA GLU A 121 0.94 -9.19 0.36
C GLU A 121 0.83 -8.21 -0.82
N GLY A 122 -0.07 -8.53 -1.75
CA GLY A 122 -0.44 -7.69 -2.87
C GLY A 122 0.07 -8.18 -4.22
N TYR A 123 -0.73 -7.91 -5.24
CA TYR A 123 -0.46 -8.23 -6.63
C TYR A 123 -0.55 -6.93 -7.43
N PHE A 124 0.28 -6.79 -8.46
CA PHE A 124 0.31 -5.55 -9.25
C PHE A 124 0.79 -5.82 -10.67
N ILE A 125 0.44 -4.91 -11.58
CA ILE A 125 0.93 -4.89 -12.95
C ILE A 125 2.04 -3.85 -13.01
N GLY A 126 3.24 -4.27 -13.42
CA GLY A 126 4.41 -3.40 -13.46
C GLY A 126 5.35 -3.71 -14.61
N CYS A 127 6.26 -2.77 -14.89
CA CYS A 127 7.24 -2.91 -15.95
C CYS A 127 8.22 -4.06 -15.66
N ASP A 128 8.49 -4.91 -16.65
CA ASP A 128 9.42 -6.04 -16.60
C ASP A 128 10.89 -5.61 -16.38
N ARG A 129 11.28 -4.42 -16.86
CA ARG A 129 12.63 -3.84 -16.76
C ARG A 129 13.03 -3.36 -15.36
N HIS A 130 12.38 -3.83 -14.30
CA HIS A 130 12.84 -3.60 -12.94
C HIS A 130 14.25 -4.20 -12.73
N PRO A 131 15.20 -3.52 -12.06
CA PRO A 131 15.07 -2.28 -11.28
C PRO A 131 15.26 -0.97 -12.06
N LYS A 132 15.56 -1.02 -13.37
CA LYS A 132 15.81 0.16 -14.20
C LYS A 132 14.55 1.02 -14.40
N CYS A 133 13.39 0.37 -14.53
CA CYS A 133 12.08 1.02 -14.52
C CYS A 133 11.28 0.55 -13.29
N LYS A 134 10.75 1.50 -12.50
CA LYS A 134 9.95 1.24 -11.29
C LYS A 134 8.45 1.55 -11.50
N TYR A 135 8.02 1.65 -12.75
CA TYR A 135 6.64 1.96 -13.09
C TYR A 135 5.71 0.80 -12.69
N ILE A 136 4.61 1.16 -12.04
CA ILE A 136 3.51 0.29 -11.63
C ILE A 136 2.25 0.89 -12.27
N ALA A 137 1.58 0.09 -13.10
CA ALA A 137 0.39 0.52 -13.83
C ALA A 137 -0.85 0.44 -12.95
N ARG A 138 -1.06 -0.70 -12.28
CA ARG A 138 -2.23 -0.97 -11.43
C ARG A 138 -1.83 -1.88 -10.27
N THR A 139 -2.42 -1.66 -9.10
CA THR A 139 -2.38 -2.62 -7.99
C THR A 139 -3.71 -3.37 -8.01
N LEU A 140 -3.68 -4.69 -7.92
CA LEU A 140 -4.85 -5.54 -7.97
C LEU A 140 -5.33 -5.75 -6.52
N SER A 141 -6.42 -5.08 -6.17
CA SER A 141 -7.13 -5.22 -4.90
C SER A 141 -8.62 -5.41 -5.17
N ASP A 142 -9.33 -6.06 -4.25
CA ASP A 142 -10.75 -6.44 -4.40
C ASP A 142 -11.74 -5.26 -4.60
N GLU A 143 -11.29 -4.01 -4.50
CA GLU A 143 -12.09 -2.82 -4.84
C GLU A 143 -12.39 -2.70 -6.35
N ASP A 144 -11.70 -3.47 -7.20
CA ASP A 144 -11.87 -3.46 -8.65
C ASP A 144 -13.00 -4.38 -9.16
N ASP A 145 -13.49 -5.34 -8.36
CA ASP A 145 -14.55 -6.31 -8.74
C ASP A 145 -15.98 -5.74 -8.50
N GLU A 146 -16.12 -4.54 -7.92
CA GLU A 146 -17.42 -3.86 -7.72
C GLU A 146 -17.85 -2.98 -8.89
N ASN A 147 -17.05 -2.86 -9.95
CA ASN A 147 -17.35 -2.02 -11.11
C ASN A 147 -17.63 -2.85 -12.37
N GLU A 148 -18.67 -3.69 -12.36
CA GLU A 148 -19.43 -3.90 -13.60
C GLU A 148 -20.37 -2.70 -13.80
N THR A 149 -20.21 -2.02 -14.94
CA THR A 149 -20.95 -0.84 -15.42
C THR A 149 -20.70 0.49 -14.71
N SER A 150 -19.49 1.01 -14.86
CA SER A 150 -19.35 2.43 -15.23
C SER A 150 -18.22 2.55 -16.24
N GLU A 151 -18.57 2.85 -17.49
CA GLU A 151 -17.67 3.38 -18.50
C GLU A 151 -17.01 4.64 -17.97
N GLU A 152 -15.88 4.52 -17.29
CA GLU A 152 -14.94 5.62 -17.11
C GLU A 152 -13.60 4.99 -16.71
N THR A 153 -12.74 4.85 -17.72
CA THR A 153 -11.30 4.59 -17.58
C THR A 153 -10.74 5.20 -16.29
N PRO A 154 -9.88 4.50 -15.52
CA PRO A 154 -9.09 5.15 -14.48
C PRO A 154 -8.10 6.06 -15.20
N LYS A 155 -8.53 7.29 -15.52
CA LYS A 155 -7.67 8.33 -16.06
C LYS A 155 -6.49 8.44 -15.12
N SER A 156 -5.32 8.00 -15.57
CA SER A 156 -4.07 8.47 -14.98
C SER A 156 -4.17 9.98 -14.94
N PHE A 157 -4.29 10.56 -13.75
CA PHE A 157 -4.47 12.00 -13.64
C PHE A 157 -3.26 12.69 -14.24
N GLU A 158 -3.44 13.31 -15.41
CA GLU A 158 -2.39 14.06 -16.06
C GLU A 158 -2.00 15.24 -15.17
N PRO A 159 -0.70 15.49 -14.93
CA PRO A 159 -0.25 16.63 -14.14
C PRO A 159 -0.81 17.95 -14.69
N ARG A 160 -1.74 18.56 -13.97
CA ARG A 160 -2.33 19.85 -14.36
C ARG A 160 -1.42 20.98 -13.89
N LEU A 161 -0.99 21.84 -14.81
CA LEU A 161 -0.30 23.08 -14.48
C LEU A 161 -1.32 24.07 -13.89
N LEU A 162 -1.15 24.44 -12.62
CA LEU A 162 -2.02 25.43 -11.96
C LEU A 162 -1.58 26.86 -12.25
N GLY A 163 -0.28 27.08 -12.47
CA GLY A 163 0.28 28.39 -12.76
C GLY A 163 1.73 28.51 -12.35
N VAL A 164 2.19 29.75 -12.17
CA VAL A 164 3.56 30.09 -11.80
C VAL A 164 3.52 30.88 -10.50
N LYS A 165 4.45 30.58 -9.58
CA LYS A 165 4.54 31.28 -8.30
C LYS A 165 5.05 32.73 -8.52
N PRO A 166 4.36 33.77 -8.01
CA PRO A 166 4.74 35.18 -8.23
C PRO A 166 6.17 35.51 -7.77
N ASP A 167 6.65 34.92 -6.67
CA ASP A 167 7.93 35.30 -6.07
C ASP A 167 9.15 34.62 -6.72
N THR A 168 8.99 33.39 -7.22
CA THR A 168 10.12 32.54 -7.65
C THR A 168 10.08 32.19 -9.14
N ASN A 169 9.02 32.56 -9.85
CA ASN A 169 8.77 32.19 -11.24
C ASN A 169 8.78 30.67 -11.50
N GLU A 170 8.55 29.87 -10.45
CA GLU A 170 8.52 28.41 -10.52
C GLU A 170 7.11 27.91 -10.86
N LYS A 171 7.03 26.93 -11.77
CA LYS A 171 5.76 26.28 -12.15
C LYS A 171 5.20 25.47 -10.98
N VAL A 172 3.89 25.52 -10.78
CA VAL A 172 3.17 24.77 -9.76
C VAL A 172 2.24 23.75 -10.41
N PHE A 173 2.42 22.48 -10.07
CA PHE A 173 1.68 21.36 -10.65
C PHE A 173 0.77 20.70 -9.63
N LEU A 174 -0.42 20.32 -10.07
CA LEU A 174 -1.32 19.39 -9.40
C LEU A 174 -1.05 17.98 -9.92
N LYS A 175 -0.75 17.04 -9.02
CA LYS A 175 -0.40 15.65 -9.34
C LYS A 175 -1.16 14.66 -8.45
N GLN A 176 -1.29 13.43 -8.92
CA GLN A 176 -1.82 12.32 -8.13
C GLN A 176 -0.68 11.37 -7.71
N GLY A 177 -0.69 10.93 -6.45
CA GLY A 177 0.25 9.96 -5.92
C GLY A 177 -0.43 8.90 -5.06
N PRO A 178 0.33 7.96 -4.47
CA PRO A 178 -0.23 6.85 -3.69
C PRO A 178 -0.98 7.29 -2.43
N TYR A 179 -0.75 8.52 -1.97
CA TYR A 179 -1.37 9.09 -0.78
C TYR A 179 -2.45 10.14 -1.09
N GLY A 180 -2.86 10.24 -2.37
CA GLY A 180 -3.85 11.20 -2.86
C GLY A 180 -3.25 12.32 -3.71
N TYR A 181 -4.04 13.37 -3.95
CA TYR A 181 -3.64 14.53 -4.73
C TYR A 181 -2.68 15.43 -3.94
N TYR A 182 -1.68 15.96 -4.63
CA TYR A 182 -0.69 16.84 -4.05
C TYR A 182 -0.25 17.91 -5.05
N ILE A 183 0.25 19.00 -4.49
CA ILE A 183 0.80 20.14 -5.22
C ILE A 183 2.31 20.03 -5.17
N GLN A 184 2.98 20.28 -6.29
CA GLN A 184 4.43 20.27 -6.39
C GLN A 184 4.93 21.56 -7.03
N VAL A 185 5.95 22.17 -6.44
CA VAL A 185 6.71 23.27 -7.05
C VAL A 185 7.84 22.70 -7.89
N GLY A 186 7.90 23.13 -9.15
CA GLY A 186 8.91 22.73 -10.11
C GLY A 186 8.69 21.35 -10.74
N GLU A 187 9.46 21.09 -11.80
CA GLU A 187 9.46 19.84 -12.55
C GLU A 187 10.23 18.73 -11.81
N ASP A 188 9.98 17.48 -12.19
CA ASP A 188 10.66 16.31 -11.60
C ASP A 188 12.12 16.26 -12.06
N ARG A 189 13.01 16.83 -11.25
CA ARG A 189 14.47 16.78 -11.45
C ARG A 189 15.08 15.69 -10.57
N LYS A 190 15.90 14.81 -11.17
CA LYS A 190 16.66 13.79 -10.43
C LYS A 190 17.63 14.47 -9.46
N GLY A 191 17.51 14.16 -8.16
CA GLY A 191 18.43 14.63 -7.12
C GLY A 191 18.01 15.88 -6.34
N ALA A 192 16.89 16.54 -6.69
CA ALA A 192 16.38 17.69 -5.94
C ALA A 192 15.16 17.30 -5.09
N SER A 193 15.11 17.76 -3.83
CA SER A 193 13.91 17.65 -3.00
C SER A 193 12.92 18.73 -3.41
N GLN A 194 11.88 18.38 -4.17
CA GLN A 194 10.84 19.33 -4.54
C GLN A 194 9.93 19.63 -3.35
N LYS A 195 9.50 20.89 -3.24
CA LYS A 195 8.49 21.28 -2.25
C LYS A 195 7.13 20.73 -2.65
N ARG A 196 6.48 20.00 -1.74
CA ARG A 196 5.19 19.35 -1.95
C ARG A 196 4.21 19.67 -0.83
N ALA A 197 2.93 19.75 -1.16
CA ALA A 197 1.84 19.90 -0.19
C ALA A 197 0.65 18.99 -0.53
N PRO A 198 0.09 18.24 0.44
CA PRO A 198 -1.07 17.39 0.20
C PRO A 198 -2.36 18.21 0.09
N ILE A 199 -3.29 17.77 -0.77
CA ILE A 199 -4.63 18.35 -0.92
C ILE A 199 -5.62 17.39 -0.28
N SER A 200 -5.88 17.55 1.02
CA SER A 200 -6.77 16.64 1.75
C SER A 200 -8.15 17.23 2.09
N GLU A 201 -8.33 18.55 2.01
CA GLU A 201 -9.56 19.22 2.43
C GLU A 201 -10.42 19.75 1.27
N VAL A 202 -9.90 19.74 0.03
CA VAL A 202 -10.64 20.25 -1.13
C VAL A 202 -11.63 19.19 -1.62
N LYS A 203 -12.93 19.54 -1.61
CA LYS A 203 -14.02 18.66 -2.05
C LYS A 203 -14.05 18.46 -3.57
N ASP A 204 -13.64 19.47 -4.33
CA ASP A 204 -13.58 19.42 -5.79
C ASP A 204 -12.18 19.78 -6.31
N ILE A 205 -11.48 18.77 -6.81
CA ILE A 205 -10.10 18.87 -7.32
C ILE A 205 -10.01 19.82 -8.52
N ASN A 206 -11.08 19.95 -9.31
CA ASN A 206 -11.06 20.78 -10.51
C ASN A 206 -11.14 22.28 -10.20
N SER A 207 -11.67 22.63 -9.02
CA SER A 207 -11.85 24.01 -8.56
C SER A 207 -10.59 24.67 -7.98
N ILE A 208 -9.50 23.92 -7.80
CA ILE A 208 -8.28 24.39 -7.15
C ILE A 208 -7.61 25.49 -7.99
N THR A 209 -7.35 26.63 -7.37
CA THR A 209 -6.63 27.76 -7.99
C THR A 209 -5.16 27.81 -7.56
N ILE A 210 -4.38 28.69 -8.21
CA ILE A 210 -2.98 28.91 -7.86
C ILE A 210 -2.81 29.58 -6.48
N GLU A 211 -3.78 30.39 -6.05
CA GLU A 211 -3.80 31.03 -4.74
C GLU A 211 -3.90 30.00 -3.62
N ASP A 212 -4.83 29.04 -3.75
CA ASP A 212 -4.99 27.92 -2.82
C ASP A 212 -3.72 27.05 -2.76
N ALA A 213 -3.09 26.86 -3.92
CA ALA A 213 -1.86 26.11 -4.04
C ALA A 213 -0.70 26.77 -3.28
N ILE A 214 -0.55 28.08 -3.45
CA ILE A 214 0.46 28.88 -2.74
C ILE A 214 0.21 28.83 -1.24
N GLU A 215 -1.05 28.88 -0.80
CA GLU A 215 -1.42 28.77 0.61
C GLU A 215 -0.97 27.44 1.22
N LEU A 216 -1.31 26.32 0.57
CA LEU A 216 -0.94 24.98 1.05
C LEU A 216 0.57 24.75 1.08
N LEU A 217 1.30 25.35 0.13
CA LEU A 217 2.75 25.28 0.05
C LEU A 217 3.47 26.09 1.14
N GLN A 218 2.77 26.90 1.94
CA GLN A 218 3.38 27.59 3.09
C GLN A 218 3.70 26.64 4.24
N TYR A 219 3.06 25.46 4.27
CA TYR A 219 3.24 24.48 5.33
C TYR A 219 4.40 23.52 5.00
N PRO A 220 5.24 23.12 5.98
CA PRO A 220 5.19 23.48 7.40
C PRO A 220 5.59 24.93 7.70
N LYS A 221 4.75 25.65 8.44
CA LYS A 221 4.97 27.05 8.83
C LYS A 221 5.54 27.13 10.25
N VAL A 222 6.64 27.85 10.44
CA VAL A 222 7.23 28.09 11.77
C VAL A 222 6.43 29.19 12.47
N LEU A 223 5.85 28.90 13.63
CA LEU A 223 5.10 29.87 14.44
C LEU A 223 5.99 30.61 15.45
N GLY A 224 7.12 30.02 15.83
CA GLY A 224 8.07 30.59 16.77
C GLY A 224 8.89 29.51 17.47
N LYS A 225 9.75 29.91 18.42
CA LYS A 225 10.47 29.00 19.31
C LYS A 225 9.67 28.77 20.58
N HIS A 226 9.68 27.55 21.10
CA HIS A 226 9.07 27.24 22.38
C HIS A 226 9.87 27.88 23.53
N PRO A 227 9.23 28.53 24.52
CA PRO A 227 9.93 29.24 25.60
C PRO A 227 10.84 28.33 26.44
N ASP A 228 10.41 27.09 26.70
CA ASP A 228 11.16 26.19 27.62
C ASP A 228 12.38 25.50 27.00
N ASP A 229 12.38 25.25 25.69
CA ASP A 229 13.43 24.44 25.05
C ASP A 229 14.01 25.05 23.77
N GLU A 230 13.55 26.25 23.39
CA GLU A 230 13.95 27.00 22.18
C GLU A 230 13.74 26.27 20.84
N HIS A 231 13.13 25.09 20.82
CA HIS A 231 12.90 24.35 19.59
C HIS A 231 11.71 24.92 18.80
N PRO A 232 11.70 24.79 17.47
CA PRO A 232 10.66 25.39 16.63
C PRO A 232 9.32 24.70 16.83
N VAL A 233 8.28 25.52 17.02
CA VAL A 233 6.88 25.13 16.97
C VAL A 233 6.40 25.30 15.54
N LEU A 234 5.97 24.20 14.93
CA LEU A 234 5.57 24.14 13.52
C LEU A 234 4.07 23.92 13.40
N MET A 235 3.45 24.57 12.43
CA MET A 235 2.10 24.26 11.96
C MET A 235 2.20 23.40 10.70
N THR A 236 1.53 22.25 10.70
CA THR A 236 1.54 21.24 9.63
C THR A 236 0.14 20.94 9.14
N HIS A 237 -0.01 20.69 7.84
CA HIS A 237 -1.26 20.29 7.18
C HIS A 237 -1.22 18.82 6.76
N SER A 238 -2.33 18.09 6.96
CA SER A 238 -2.41 16.64 6.70
C SER A 238 -3.85 16.18 6.41
N LYS A 239 -4.06 14.88 6.11
CA LYS A 239 -5.39 14.28 5.95
C LYS A 239 -6.31 14.46 7.17
N ALA A 240 -5.74 14.57 8.36
CA ALA A 240 -6.49 14.79 9.59
C ALA A 240 -6.81 16.29 9.85
N GLY A 241 -6.35 17.18 8.98
CA GLY A 241 -6.43 18.64 9.12
C GLY A 241 -5.13 19.26 9.65
N PHE A 242 -5.24 20.52 10.08
CA PHE A 242 -4.14 21.29 10.65
C PHE A 242 -3.72 20.80 12.03
N SER A 243 -2.42 20.80 12.28
CA SER A 243 -1.83 20.33 13.53
C SER A 243 -0.61 21.15 13.91
N ILE A 244 -0.38 21.28 15.21
CA ILE A 244 0.81 21.90 15.78
C ILE A 244 1.78 20.79 16.17
N ARG A 245 3.00 20.86 15.63
CA ARG A 245 4.09 19.94 15.92
C ARG A 245 5.17 20.66 16.71
N HIS A 246 5.52 20.09 17.86
CA HIS A 246 6.69 20.47 18.64
C HIS A 246 7.48 19.23 19.00
N ARG A 247 8.69 19.09 18.46
CA ARG A 247 9.53 17.88 18.61
C ARG A 247 8.74 16.59 18.29
N ARG A 248 8.35 15.86 19.34
CA ARG A 248 7.66 14.56 19.31
C ARG A 248 6.17 14.67 19.65
N SER A 249 5.70 15.86 20.01
CA SER A 249 4.31 16.14 20.32
C SER A 249 3.59 16.67 19.08
N LEU A 250 2.38 16.19 18.85
CA LEU A 250 1.47 16.65 17.82
C LEU A 250 0.12 16.94 18.44
N ALA A 251 -0.34 18.18 18.32
CA ALA A 251 -1.65 18.61 18.77
C ALA A 251 -2.52 18.93 17.55
N PRO A 252 -3.70 18.31 17.39
CA PRO A 252 -4.63 18.71 16.33
C PRO A 252 -5.21 20.09 16.61
N VAL A 253 -5.35 20.92 15.58
CA VAL A 253 -6.09 22.18 15.65
C VAL A 253 -7.58 21.86 15.42
N PRO A 254 -8.50 22.29 16.29
CA PRO A 254 -9.92 22.06 16.09
C PRO A 254 -10.42 22.70 14.78
N LYS A 255 -11.27 21.99 14.04
CA LYS A 255 -11.86 22.46 12.77
C LYS A 255 -12.70 23.74 12.90
N THR A 256 -13.10 24.10 14.12
CA THR A 256 -13.84 25.32 14.44
C THR A 256 -12.97 26.58 14.44
N HIS A 257 -11.64 26.44 14.48
CA HIS A 257 -10.71 27.55 14.52
C HIS A 257 -10.01 27.74 13.17
N ASP A 258 -9.98 28.98 12.71
CA ASP A 258 -9.27 29.39 11.50
C ASP A 258 -7.75 29.17 11.65
N PRO A 259 -7.12 28.31 10.83
CA PRO A 259 -5.68 28.04 10.85
C PRO A 259 -4.83 29.32 10.69
N LYS A 260 -5.34 30.33 9.97
CA LYS A 260 -4.59 31.58 9.71
C LYS A 260 -4.40 32.43 10.96
N LYS A 261 -5.28 32.28 11.96
CA LYS A 261 -5.29 33.09 13.20
C LYS A 261 -4.63 32.39 14.39
N VAL A 262 -3.90 31.30 14.14
CA VAL A 262 -3.18 30.56 15.19
C VAL A 262 -1.84 31.25 15.46
N THR A 263 -1.74 31.88 16.63
CA THR A 263 -0.51 32.48 17.16
C THR A 263 0.30 31.47 17.98
N LEU A 264 1.57 31.79 18.27
CA LEU A 264 2.45 30.95 19.11
C LEU A 264 1.80 30.62 20.46
N GLU A 265 1.17 31.60 21.12
CA GLU A 265 0.50 31.39 22.42
C GLU A 265 -0.63 30.36 22.35
N ARG A 266 -1.44 30.40 21.27
CA ARG A 266 -2.50 29.41 21.05
C ARG A 266 -1.92 28.04 20.72
N ALA A 267 -0.84 28.00 19.94
CA ALA A 267 -0.15 26.77 19.61
C ALA A 267 0.40 26.06 20.87
N LEU A 268 0.95 26.82 21.82
CA LEU A 268 1.40 26.30 23.12
C LEU A 268 0.23 25.74 23.94
N LYS A 269 -0.94 26.41 23.95
CA LYS A 269 -2.16 25.88 24.60
C LYS A 269 -2.62 24.55 23.99
N TYR A 270 -2.51 24.39 22.67
CA TYR A 270 -2.85 23.11 22.04
C TYR A 270 -1.87 21.99 22.42
N LEU A 271 -0.57 22.32 22.54
CA LEU A 271 0.48 21.37 22.94
C LEU A 271 0.42 20.92 24.40
N THR A 272 -0.26 21.66 25.28
CA THR A 272 -0.54 21.26 26.68
C THR A 272 -1.91 20.59 26.85
N GLY A 273 -2.73 20.53 25.80
CA GLY A 273 -4.06 19.95 25.83
C GLY A 273 -4.10 18.42 25.95
N LYS A 274 -5.29 17.87 26.25
CA LYS A 274 -5.51 16.42 26.42
C LYS A 274 -5.38 15.61 25.12
N ASN A 275 -5.53 16.25 23.95
CA ASN A 275 -5.57 15.58 22.65
C ASN A 275 -4.19 15.46 21.97
N VAL A 276 -3.11 15.66 22.73
CA VAL A 276 -1.74 15.66 22.20
C VAL A 276 -1.27 14.21 22.01
N LYS A 277 -0.89 13.88 20.78
CA LYS A 277 -0.25 12.61 20.44
C LYS A 277 1.25 12.75 20.58
N LYS A 278 1.90 11.84 21.31
CA LYS A 278 3.37 11.76 21.41
C LYS A 278 3.89 10.61 20.56
N PHE A 279 4.80 10.90 19.65
CA PHE A 279 5.37 9.91 18.73
C PHE A 279 6.75 9.41 19.20
N GLY A 280 7.06 8.13 18.92
CA GLY A 280 8.33 7.46 19.23
C GLY A 280 8.39 6.76 20.59
N ARG A 281 9.45 5.97 20.83
CA ARG A 281 9.70 5.27 22.10
C ARG A 281 9.92 6.26 23.27
N PRO A 282 9.18 6.18 24.38
CA PRO A 282 9.52 6.97 25.57
C PRO A 282 10.97 6.66 25.93
N LYS A 283 11.78 7.65 26.30
CA LYS A 283 13.06 7.36 26.94
C LYS A 283 12.71 6.51 28.16
N GLY A 284 13.18 5.26 28.20
CA GLY A 284 13.08 4.43 29.40
C GLY A 284 13.63 5.25 30.56
N LYS A 285 12.98 5.22 31.71
CA LYS A 285 13.51 5.84 32.92
C LYS A 285 14.91 5.25 33.11
N THR A 286 15.96 6.02 32.85
CA THR A 286 17.31 5.65 33.24
C THR A 286 17.29 5.67 34.76
N ASN A 287 17.31 4.48 35.36
CA ASN A 287 17.44 4.35 36.80
C ASN A 287 18.80 4.96 37.16
N LYS A 288 18.81 6.11 37.84
CA LYS A 288 20.04 6.84 38.20
C LYS A 288 20.92 6.07 39.21
N ASN A 289 20.49 4.89 39.65
CA ASN A 289 21.16 4.05 40.65
C ASN A 289 21.66 2.70 40.09
N ALA A 290 21.77 2.52 38.77
CA ALA A 290 22.38 1.29 38.24
C ALA A 290 23.91 1.44 38.21
N GLU A 291 24.60 0.73 39.10
CA GLU A 291 26.06 0.63 39.13
C GLU A 291 26.59 0.02 37.81
N PRO A 292 27.78 0.45 37.34
CA PRO A 292 28.33 -0.03 36.08
C PRO A 292 28.77 -1.49 36.20
N ILE A 293 28.25 -2.33 35.30
CA ILE A 293 28.63 -3.73 35.18
C ILE A 293 30.01 -3.79 34.52
N GLU A 294 31.03 -4.16 35.28
CA GLU A 294 32.35 -4.52 34.75
C GLU A 294 32.26 -5.87 34.06
N TRP A 295 32.68 -5.90 32.79
CA TRP A 295 32.81 -7.14 32.02
C TRP A 295 34.25 -7.63 32.16
N HIS A 296 34.43 -8.78 32.83
CA HIS A 296 35.65 -9.59 32.76
C HIS A 296 35.57 -10.59 31.61
#